data_AF-A0A8E7B0P9-F1
#
_entry.id   AF-A0A8E7B0P9-F1
#
_cell.length_a   1.000
_cell.length_b   1.000
_cell.length_c   1.000
_cell.angle_alpha   90.00
_cell.angle_beta   90.00
_cell.angle_gamma   90.00
#
_symmetry.space_group_name_H-M   'P 1'
#
loop_
_entity.id
_entity.type
_entity.pdbx_description
1 polymer ?
#
loop_
_entity_poly.entity_id
_entity_poly.type
_entity_poly.pdbx_seq_one_letter_code
_entity_poly.pdbx_strand_id
1 'polypeptide(L)'
;MDTYARVIRNTVEVVTDEELRSLLDRPVKKVYAGYEPSGEIHLGHLVTINKLIDLRDAGFEVTVLLADLHAFLNRKGTMEDVKKLAEYNRRCFEGLGLTDITYVLGSSFQLSAEYQLLVHELSQAITLNRAKRSMDEVGRQMDNPTVSQMVYPIMQMADIAMLDVDAALGGIDQRKIHMLAREYLPTKNYPSPVCIHVPILHGLDGKKMSSSQGNYISVAESEEDIRKKMKKAFCPPEIEDNPVLQVLQHHIFPRLETVTIERPEKFGGNRTFESYEEMQQAYANGEVHPADLKTAVAEGLISVLAPVREYLK
;
A
#
# COMPACT_ATOMS: atom_id res chain seq x y z
N MET A 1 -3.94 0.40 22.17
CA MET A 1 -3.37 -0.72 21.39
C MET A 1 -1.86 -0.73 21.63
N ASP A 2 -1.26 -1.88 21.91
CA ASP A 2 0.19 -2.04 22.04
C ASP A 2 0.92 -1.70 20.70
N THR A 3 2.17 -1.25 20.77
CA THR A 3 2.97 -0.81 19.62
C THR A 3 3.11 -1.93 18.59
N TYR A 4 3.43 -3.15 19.03
CA TYR A 4 3.56 -4.29 18.14
C TYR A 4 2.22 -4.61 17.47
N ALA A 5 1.12 -4.64 18.23
CA ALA A 5 -0.23 -4.84 17.68
C ALA A 5 -0.62 -3.80 16.61
N ARG A 6 -0.24 -2.53 16.78
CA ARG A 6 -0.44 -1.48 15.76
C ARG A 6 0.35 -1.77 14.48
N VAL A 7 1.60 -2.20 14.61
CA VAL A 7 2.46 -2.47 13.46
C VAL A 7 1.94 -3.67 12.65
N ILE A 8 1.55 -4.76 13.30
CA ILE A 8 1.07 -5.98 12.62
C ILE A 8 -0.42 -5.95 12.24
N ARG A 9 -1.19 -4.97 12.72
CA ARG A 9 -2.60 -4.80 12.35
C ARG A 9 -2.75 -4.81 10.83
N ASN A 10 -3.68 -5.62 10.30
CA ASN A 10 -4.01 -5.66 8.88
C ASN A 10 -2.82 -6.01 7.94
N THR A 11 -1.74 -6.61 8.45
CA THR A 11 -0.67 -7.19 7.61
C THR A 11 -1.00 -8.63 7.25
N VAL A 12 -0.56 -9.09 6.08
CA VAL A 12 -0.64 -10.51 5.67
C VAL A 12 0.54 -11.29 6.21
N GLU A 13 1.73 -10.68 6.21
CA GLU A 13 2.97 -11.35 6.57
C GLU A 13 3.98 -10.33 7.11
N VAL A 14 4.78 -10.77 8.08
CA VAL A 14 6.00 -10.10 8.53
C VAL A 14 7.15 -11.10 8.43
N VAL A 15 8.25 -10.70 7.78
CA VAL A 15 9.44 -11.55 7.60
C VAL A 15 10.66 -10.85 8.21
N THR A 16 11.13 -11.23 9.39
CA THR A 16 10.49 -12.18 10.35
C THR A 16 9.86 -11.44 11.53
N ASP A 17 8.95 -12.11 12.23
CA ASP A 17 8.31 -11.55 13.42
C ASP A 17 9.33 -11.26 14.53
N GLU A 18 10.30 -12.16 14.72
CA GLU A 18 11.34 -12.03 15.74
C GLU A 18 12.25 -10.83 15.46
N GLU A 19 12.64 -10.63 14.19
CA GLU A 19 13.41 -9.46 13.78
C GLU A 19 12.59 -8.17 13.93
N LEU A 20 11.29 -8.19 13.63
CA LEU A 20 10.42 -7.02 13.86
C LEU A 20 10.37 -6.66 15.35
N ARG A 21 10.17 -7.63 16.24
CA ARG A 21 10.16 -7.39 17.69
C ARG A 21 11.49 -6.79 18.16
N SER A 22 12.60 -7.36 17.71
CA SER A 22 13.94 -6.84 18.00
C SER A 22 14.14 -5.43 17.47
N LEU A 23 13.57 -5.11 16.30
CA LEU A 23 13.62 -3.78 15.71
C LEU A 23 12.77 -2.76 16.50
N LEU A 24 11.63 -3.17 17.06
CA LEU A 24 10.80 -2.27 17.86
C LEU A 24 11.50 -1.76 19.13
N ASP A 25 12.39 -2.57 19.71
CA ASP A 25 13.19 -2.23 20.89
C ASP A 25 14.34 -1.24 20.58
N ARG A 26 14.65 -1.01 19.29
CA ARG A 26 15.70 -0.07 18.89
C ARG A 26 15.24 1.39 19.05
N PRO A 27 16.15 2.29 19.45
CA PRO A 27 15.87 3.72 19.56
C PRO A 27 15.63 4.38 18.20
N VAL A 28 16.36 3.94 17.17
CA VAL A 28 16.19 4.37 15.78
C VAL A 28 15.85 3.14 14.95
N LYS A 29 14.74 3.25 14.23
CA LYS A 29 14.17 2.21 13.37
C LYS A 29 13.61 2.87 12.12
N LYS A 30 14.13 2.49 10.96
CA LYS A 30 13.83 3.11 9.66
C LYS A 30 13.00 2.17 8.80
N VAL A 31 11.98 2.69 8.15
CA VAL A 31 11.15 1.92 7.22
C VAL A 31 10.90 2.72 5.95
N TYR A 32 10.81 2.03 4.81
CA TYR A 32 10.36 2.67 3.59
C TYR A 32 9.28 1.89 2.85
N ALA A 33 8.58 2.59 1.97
CA ALA A 33 7.81 2.00 0.88
C ALA A 33 8.09 2.76 -0.43
N GLY A 34 8.18 2.02 -1.52
CA GLY A 34 8.35 2.56 -2.87
C GLY A 34 7.03 2.64 -3.64
N TYR A 35 6.83 3.73 -4.35
CA TYR A 35 5.64 3.97 -5.18
C TYR A 35 6.07 4.42 -6.57
N GLU A 36 5.76 3.61 -7.58
CA GLU A 36 5.88 4.03 -8.98
C GLU A 36 4.88 5.14 -9.28
N PRO A 37 5.31 6.34 -9.71
CA PRO A 37 4.38 7.38 -10.11
C PRO A 37 3.61 6.97 -11.36
N SER A 38 2.31 6.68 -11.19
CA SER A 38 1.45 6.24 -12.28
C SER A 38 -0.02 6.46 -11.97
N GLY A 39 -0.72 7.08 -12.91
CA GLY A 39 -2.18 7.21 -12.85
C GLY A 39 -2.64 7.95 -11.60
N GLU A 40 -3.85 7.62 -11.15
CA GLU A 40 -4.44 8.19 -9.95
C GLU A 40 -4.08 7.40 -8.69
N ILE A 41 -3.94 8.11 -7.57
CA ILE A 41 -3.87 7.50 -6.25
C ILE A 41 -5.26 6.97 -5.88
N HIS A 42 -5.30 5.73 -5.39
CA HIS A 42 -6.54 4.99 -5.16
C HIS A 42 -6.46 4.16 -3.88
N LEU A 43 -7.57 3.51 -3.50
CA LEU A 43 -7.68 2.75 -2.24
C LEU A 43 -6.58 1.69 -2.04
N GLY A 44 -6.12 1.01 -3.10
CA GLY A 44 -4.94 0.12 -3.01
C GLY A 44 -3.68 0.81 -2.44
N HIS A 45 -3.40 2.06 -2.81
CA HIS A 45 -2.31 2.84 -2.24
C HIS A 45 -2.58 3.22 -0.79
N LEU A 46 -3.84 3.48 -0.45
CA LEU A 46 -4.25 3.86 0.91
C LEU A 46 -3.97 2.76 1.94
N VAL A 47 -3.91 1.48 1.54
CA VAL A 47 -3.53 0.37 2.44
C VAL A 47 -2.12 0.57 2.99
N THR A 48 -1.13 0.78 2.11
CA THR A 48 0.25 0.98 2.52
C THR A 48 0.44 2.35 3.19
N ILE A 49 -0.26 3.39 2.75
CA ILE A 49 -0.24 4.71 3.41
C ILE A 49 -0.73 4.62 4.86
N ASN A 50 -1.84 3.92 5.11
CA ASN A 50 -2.34 3.70 6.48
C ASN A 50 -1.32 2.93 7.32
N LYS A 51 -0.64 1.94 6.73
CA LYS A 51 0.42 1.20 7.42
C LYS A 51 1.66 2.07 7.69
N LEU A 52 2.05 2.97 6.79
CA LEU A 52 3.12 3.93 7.04
C LEU A 52 2.77 4.90 8.17
N ILE A 53 1.52 5.33 8.28
CA ILE A 53 1.03 6.12 9.42
C ILE A 53 1.11 5.31 10.71
N ASP A 54 0.66 4.05 10.71
CA ASP A 54 0.81 3.15 11.85
C ASP A 54 2.28 3.02 12.31
N LEU A 55 3.20 2.89 11.35
CA LEU A 55 4.64 2.78 11.61
C LEU A 55 5.24 4.09 12.13
N ARG A 56 4.90 5.23 11.51
CA ARG A 56 5.31 6.56 12.00
C ARG A 56 4.86 6.77 13.44
N ASP A 57 3.59 6.49 13.73
CA ASP A 57 3.01 6.63 15.06
C ASP A 57 3.60 5.62 16.07
N ALA A 58 4.17 4.51 15.59
CA ALA A 58 4.96 3.55 16.37
C ALA A 58 6.44 3.96 16.55
N GLY A 59 6.81 5.15 16.09
CA GLY A 59 8.15 5.73 16.24
C GLY A 59 9.16 5.29 15.19
N PHE A 60 8.71 4.83 14.01
CA PHE A 60 9.60 4.62 12.87
C PHE A 60 9.92 5.93 12.15
N GLU A 61 11.17 6.07 11.71
CA GLU A 61 11.57 7.03 10.69
C GLU A 61 11.08 6.51 9.33
N VAL A 62 10.04 7.13 8.80
CA VAL A 62 9.40 6.71 7.56
C VAL A 62 10.00 7.45 6.36
N THR A 63 10.34 6.68 5.32
CA THR A 63 10.71 7.19 4.01
C THR A 63 9.72 6.72 2.93
N VAL A 64 9.23 7.64 2.12
CA VAL A 64 8.47 7.32 0.90
C VAL A 64 9.37 7.56 -0.30
N LEU A 65 9.64 6.49 -1.06
CA LEU A 65 10.37 6.57 -2.31
C LEU A 65 9.38 6.79 -3.47
N LEU A 66 9.41 7.98 -4.06
CA LEU A 66 8.75 8.27 -5.33
C LEU A 66 9.63 7.69 -6.45
N ALA A 67 9.34 6.43 -6.82
CA ALA A 67 10.19 5.58 -7.65
C ALA A 67 10.00 5.88 -9.15
N ASP A 68 10.42 7.08 -9.57
CA ASP A 68 10.27 7.57 -10.93
C ASP A 68 11.08 6.76 -11.95
N LEU A 69 12.32 6.40 -11.63
CA LEU A 69 13.13 5.55 -12.51
C LEU A 69 12.54 4.14 -12.65
N HIS A 70 11.99 3.57 -11.57
CA HIS A 70 11.26 2.29 -11.58
C HIS A 70 10.02 2.34 -12.47
N ALA A 71 9.21 3.41 -12.36
CA ALA A 71 8.04 3.60 -13.23
C ALA A 71 8.43 3.72 -14.72
N PHE A 72 9.55 4.39 -15.01
CA PHE A 72 10.12 4.43 -16.36
C PHE A 72 10.56 3.05 -16.85
N LEU A 73 11.30 2.29 -16.04
CA LEU A 73 11.76 0.92 -16.38
C LEU A 73 10.58 -0.04 -16.60
N ASN A 74 9.47 0.18 -15.89
CA ASN A 74 8.21 -0.57 -16.02
C ASN A 74 7.27 0.00 -17.09
N ARG A 75 7.77 0.89 -17.97
CA ARG A 75 7.06 1.44 -19.14
C ARG A 75 5.76 2.17 -18.80
N LYS A 76 5.77 2.99 -17.74
CA LYS A 76 4.60 3.75 -17.29
C LYS A 76 4.51 5.17 -17.84
N GLY A 77 5.56 5.65 -18.53
CA GLY A 77 5.57 6.96 -19.18
C GLY A 77 6.99 7.39 -19.50
N THR A 78 7.13 8.63 -20.01
CA THR A 78 8.45 9.27 -20.12
C THR A 78 8.95 9.70 -18.73
N MET A 79 10.26 9.90 -18.56
CA MET A 79 10.80 10.42 -17.29
C MET A 79 10.19 11.78 -16.89
N GLU A 80 9.85 12.63 -17.88
CA GLU A 80 9.22 13.91 -17.61
C GLU A 80 7.80 13.74 -17.05
N ASP A 81 6.99 12.88 -17.66
CA ASP A 81 5.62 12.61 -17.21
C ASP A 81 5.60 11.98 -15.82
N VAL A 82 6.47 11.00 -15.61
CA VAL A 82 6.59 10.30 -14.32
C VAL A 82 7.02 11.25 -13.21
N LYS A 83 7.93 12.20 -13.48
CA LYS A 83 8.34 13.20 -12.49
C LYS A 83 7.20 14.16 -12.11
N LYS A 84 6.35 14.55 -13.07
CA LYS A 84 5.14 15.34 -12.77
C LYS A 84 4.15 14.54 -11.91
N LEU A 85 3.98 13.25 -12.21
CA LEU A 85 3.14 12.35 -11.40
C LEU A 85 3.72 12.13 -10.00
N ALA A 86 5.04 12.13 -9.83
CA ALA A 86 5.67 11.98 -8.52
C ALA A 86 5.25 13.11 -7.56
N GLU A 87 5.21 14.35 -8.06
CA GLU A 87 4.77 15.51 -7.27
C GLU A 87 3.28 15.44 -6.94
N TYR A 88 2.44 15.02 -7.91
CA TYR A 88 1.01 14.79 -7.65
C TYR A 88 0.78 13.70 -6.59
N ASN A 89 1.52 12.59 -6.67
CA ASN A 89 1.43 11.50 -5.71
C ASN A 89 1.82 11.97 -4.31
N ARG A 90 2.92 12.73 -4.20
CA ARG A 90 3.34 13.34 -2.94
C ARG A 90 2.22 14.19 -2.32
N ARG A 91 1.62 15.09 -3.09
CA ARG A 91 0.51 15.92 -2.61
C ARG A 91 -0.68 15.09 -2.15
N CYS A 92 -1.02 14.02 -2.87
CA CYS A 92 -2.07 13.09 -2.43
C CYS A 92 -1.71 12.43 -1.09
N PHE A 93 -0.47 11.97 -0.93
CA PHE A 93 -0.02 11.30 0.29
C PHE A 93 0.00 12.25 1.49
N GLU A 94 0.50 13.47 1.33
CA GLU A 94 0.44 14.53 2.33
C GLU A 94 -1.01 14.86 2.70
N GLY A 95 -1.90 15.02 1.71
CA GLY A 95 -3.33 15.26 1.93
C GLY A 95 -4.05 14.11 2.64
N LEU A 96 -3.52 12.88 2.55
CA LEU A 96 -4.01 11.71 3.30
C LEU A 96 -3.44 11.62 4.73
N GLY A 97 -2.68 12.62 5.16
CA GLY A 97 -2.09 12.71 6.50
C GLY A 97 -0.75 12.00 6.65
N LEU A 98 -0.11 11.59 5.54
CA LEU A 98 1.27 11.07 5.55
C LEU A 98 2.27 12.24 5.53
N THR A 99 2.22 13.02 6.59
CA THR A 99 3.12 14.14 6.88
C THR A 99 4.15 13.73 7.93
N ASP A 100 5.15 14.59 8.15
CA ASP A 100 6.21 14.38 9.16
C ASP A 100 7.08 13.15 8.86
N ILE A 101 7.35 12.94 7.57
CA ILE A 101 8.14 11.85 7.03
C ILE A 101 9.09 12.37 5.94
N THR A 102 10.00 11.50 5.46
CA THR A 102 10.92 11.85 4.37
C THR A 102 10.37 11.37 3.04
N TYR A 103 10.28 12.29 2.06
CA TYR A 103 10.01 11.96 0.66
C TYR A 103 11.29 12.02 -0.15
N VAL A 104 11.60 10.94 -0.89
CA VAL A 104 12.79 10.85 -1.74
C VAL A 104 12.37 10.53 -3.18
N LEU A 105 12.92 11.27 -4.15
CA LEU A 105 12.75 10.96 -5.57
C LEU A 105 13.81 9.95 -6.00
N GLY A 106 13.43 8.83 -6.62
CA GLY A 106 14.38 7.76 -7.00
C GLY A 106 15.56 8.27 -7.83
N SER A 107 15.28 9.02 -8.89
CA SER A 107 16.28 9.60 -9.78
C SER A 107 17.29 10.54 -9.09
N SER A 108 17.01 11.00 -7.86
CA SER A 108 17.94 11.85 -7.10
C SER A 108 19.20 11.13 -6.63
N PHE A 109 19.18 9.80 -6.48
CA PHE A 109 20.34 9.03 -6.00
C PHE A 109 20.62 7.76 -6.83
N GLN A 110 19.61 7.20 -7.49
CA GLN A 110 19.71 5.92 -8.19
C GLN A 110 20.63 5.97 -9.42
N LEU A 111 21.03 7.14 -9.90
CA LEU A 111 22.00 7.29 -11.02
C LEU A 111 23.42 7.59 -10.56
N SER A 112 23.67 7.63 -9.24
CA SER A 112 25.02 7.81 -8.71
C SER A 112 25.92 6.61 -9.04
N ALA A 113 27.23 6.86 -9.12
CA ALA A 113 28.20 5.81 -9.42
C ALA A 113 28.19 4.68 -8.39
N GLU A 114 28.03 5.02 -7.10
CA GLU A 114 27.94 4.06 -6.00
C GLU A 114 26.71 3.16 -6.14
N TYR A 115 25.54 3.74 -6.37
CA TYR A 115 24.30 2.99 -6.56
C TYR A 115 24.39 2.05 -7.78
N GLN A 116 24.88 2.57 -8.91
CA GLN A 116 24.99 1.78 -10.14
C GLN A 116 26.02 0.65 -10.02
N LEU A 117 27.11 0.86 -9.28
CA LEU A 117 28.06 -0.21 -8.97
C LEU A 117 27.39 -1.33 -8.16
N LEU A 118 26.61 -0.99 -7.13
CA LEU A 118 25.85 -1.98 -6.35
C LEU A 118 24.85 -2.75 -7.23
N VAL A 119 24.15 -2.08 -8.14
CA VAL A 119 23.25 -2.74 -9.11
C VAL A 119 24.02 -3.73 -9.99
N HIS A 120 25.18 -3.34 -10.53
CA HIS A 120 26.02 -4.24 -11.33
C HIS A 120 26.51 -5.43 -10.52
N GLU A 121 26.95 -5.20 -9.28
CA GLU A 121 27.40 -6.25 -8.39
C GLU A 121 26.29 -7.26 -8.04
N LEU A 122 25.08 -6.78 -7.74
CA LEU A 122 23.92 -7.63 -7.47
C LEU A 122 23.49 -8.38 -8.75
N SER A 123 23.60 -7.75 -9.93
CA SER A 123 23.25 -8.38 -11.21
C SER A 123 24.11 -9.59 -11.55
N GLN A 124 25.34 -9.68 -11.01
CA GLN A 124 26.20 -10.85 -11.18
C GLN A 124 25.79 -12.04 -10.31
N ALA A 125 25.08 -11.80 -9.20
CA ALA A 125 24.66 -12.83 -8.25
C ALA A 125 23.27 -13.41 -8.56
N ILE A 126 22.47 -12.69 -9.33
CA ILE A 126 21.04 -13.00 -9.55
C ILE A 126 20.85 -13.55 -10.96
N THR A 127 20.29 -14.75 -11.05
CA THR A 127 19.98 -15.34 -12.36
C THR A 127 18.80 -14.61 -13.01
N LEU A 128 18.79 -14.57 -14.34
CA LEU A 128 17.68 -14.01 -15.12
C LEU A 128 16.32 -14.61 -14.71
N ASN A 129 16.25 -15.91 -14.46
CA ASN A 129 15.02 -16.58 -14.02
C ASN A 129 14.53 -16.10 -12.65
N ARG A 130 15.44 -15.75 -11.72
CA ARG A 130 15.05 -15.19 -10.42
C ARG A 130 14.51 -13.77 -10.57
N ALA A 131 15.21 -12.92 -11.34
CA ALA A 131 14.75 -11.56 -11.63
C ALA A 131 13.39 -11.55 -12.37
N LYS A 132 13.17 -12.47 -13.32
CA LYS A 132 11.89 -12.61 -14.00
C LYS A 132 10.77 -12.99 -13.06
N ARG A 133 10.96 -14.06 -12.26
CA ARG A 133 9.93 -14.55 -11.33
C ARG A 133 9.55 -13.52 -10.27
N SER A 134 10.48 -12.68 -9.83
CA SER A 134 10.18 -11.63 -8.85
C SER A 134 9.30 -10.52 -9.42
N MET A 135 9.21 -10.40 -10.75
CA MET A 135 8.41 -9.39 -11.44
C MET A 135 7.05 -9.90 -11.91
N ASP A 136 6.68 -11.17 -11.71
CA ASP A 136 5.43 -11.74 -12.25
C ASP A 136 4.16 -10.97 -11.82
N GLU A 137 4.15 -10.42 -10.60
CA GLU A 137 2.99 -9.72 -10.02
C GLU A 137 3.11 -8.19 -10.07
N VAL A 138 4.32 -7.68 -10.33
CA VAL A 138 4.68 -6.25 -10.30
C VAL A 138 4.85 -5.67 -11.71
N GLY A 139 5.39 -6.48 -12.62
CA GLY A 139 5.76 -6.08 -13.96
C GLY A 139 4.55 -5.94 -14.89
N ARG A 140 4.62 -4.94 -15.77
CA ARG A 140 3.64 -4.74 -16.84
C ARG A 140 3.99 -5.57 -18.07
N GLN A 141 3.01 -6.23 -18.71
CA GLN A 141 3.23 -6.98 -19.97
C GLN A 141 4.31 -8.09 -19.87
N MET A 142 4.23 -8.91 -18.82
CA MET A 142 5.23 -9.95 -18.51
C MET A 142 5.23 -11.16 -19.47
N ASP A 143 4.35 -11.19 -20.47
CA ASP A 143 4.42 -12.17 -21.56
C ASP A 143 5.70 -12.02 -22.39
N ASN A 144 6.16 -10.77 -22.57
CA ASN A 144 7.38 -10.43 -23.32
C ASN A 144 8.17 -9.33 -22.58
N PRO A 145 8.81 -9.66 -21.43
CA PRO A 145 9.44 -8.67 -20.58
C PRO A 145 10.71 -8.11 -21.22
N THR A 146 11.04 -6.85 -20.95
CA THR A 146 12.33 -6.25 -21.35
C THR A 146 13.42 -6.41 -20.30
N VAL A 147 14.67 -6.22 -20.74
CA VAL A 147 15.84 -6.08 -19.87
C VAL A 147 15.61 -5.05 -18.76
N SER A 148 14.95 -3.92 -19.06
CA SER A 148 14.61 -2.90 -18.05
C SER A 148 13.84 -3.47 -16.86
N GLN A 149 12.94 -4.41 -17.10
CA GLN A 149 12.13 -5.05 -16.08
C GLN A 149 12.92 -6.10 -15.28
N MET A 150 14.05 -6.59 -15.82
CA MET A 150 14.97 -7.46 -15.08
C MET A 150 15.96 -6.66 -14.24
N VAL A 151 16.25 -5.40 -14.63
CA VAL A 151 17.03 -4.45 -13.83
C VAL A 151 16.21 -3.92 -12.65
N TYR A 152 14.90 -3.71 -12.85
CA TYR A 152 13.98 -3.21 -11.83
C TYR A 152 14.11 -3.89 -10.44
N PRO A 153 14.00 -5.22 -10.29
CA PRO A 153 14.05 -5.83 -8.96
C PRO A 153 15.43 -5.69 -8.33
N ILE A 154 16.49 -5.62 -9.14
CA ILE A 154 17.87 -5.40 -8.70
C ILE A 154 18.02 -3.99 -8.10
N MET A 155 17.44 -3.00 -8.77
CA MET A 155 17.38 -1.64 -8.26
C MET A 155 16.57 -1.54 -6.96
N GLN A 156 15.42 -2.20 -6.87
CA GLN A 156 14.63 -2.17 -5.64
C GLN A 156 15.37 -2.79 -4.43
N MET A 157 16.23 -3.80 -4.63
CA MET A 157 17.13 -4.26 -3.57
C MET A 157 18.20 -3.21 -3.22
N ALA A 158 18.79 -2.56 -4.23
CA ALA A 158 19.76 -1.51 -4.01
C ALA A 158 19.14 -0.30 -3.27
N ASP A 159 17.86 0.01 -3.49
CA ASP A 159 17.13 1.04 -2.75
C ASP A 159 17.11 0.74 -1.25
N ILE A 160 16.82 -0.51 -0.85
CA ILE A 160 16.80 -0.93 0.56
C ILE A 160 18.17 -0.67 1.22
N ALA A 161 19.24 -1.02 0.52
CA ALA A 161 20.60 -0.80 1.01
C ALA A 161 20.96 0.69 1.09
N MET A 162 20.69 1.45 0.01
CA MET A 162 21.15 2.83 -0.15
C MET A 162 20.30 3.86 0.60
N LEU A 163 19.05 3.53 0.92
CA LEU A 163 18.21 4.31 1.83
C LEU A 163 18.51 4.00 3.31
N ASP A 164 19.38 3.01 3.59
CA ASP A 164 19.75 2.60 4.95
C ASP A 164 18.52 2.29 5.82
N VAL A 165 17.64 1.43 5.33
CA VAL A 165 16.37 1.10 6.01
C VAL A 165 16.47 -0.23 6.76
N ASP A 166 15.84 -0.31 7.92
CA ASP A 166 15.76 -1.54 8.71
C ASP A 166 14.58 -2.42 8.26
N ALA A 167 13.53 -1.80 7.70
CA ALA A 167 12.34 -2.47 7.23
C ALA A 167 11.86 -1.98 5.86
N ALA A 168 11.27 -2.89 5.08
CA ALA A 168 10.66 -2.65 3.78
C ALA A 168 9.16 -3.00 3.85
N LEU A 169 8.31 -2.00 3.57
CA LEU A 169 6.86 -2.16 3.47
C LEU A 169 6.44 -2.27 2.00
N GLY A 170 5.60 -3.25 1.69
CA GLY A 170 4.98 -3.37 0.37
C GLY A 170 3.68 -4.16 0.42
N GLY A 171 2.97 -4.21 -0.71
CA GLY A 171 1.94 -5.24 -0.90
C GLY A 171 2.56 -6.63 -0.97
N ILE A 172 1.75 -7.67 -0.79
CA ILE A 172 2.22 -9.07 -0.87
C ILE A 172 2.82 -9.43 -2.25
N ASP A 173 2.49 -8.68 -3.30
CA ASP A 173 3.10 -8.75 -4.63
C ASP A 173 4.59 -8.41 -4.63
N GLN A 174 5.06 -7.59 -3.69
CA GLN A 174 6.47 -7.19 -3.56
C GLN A 174 7.33 -8.27 -2.89
N ARG A 175 6.70 -9.28 -2.29
CA ARG A 175 7.36 -10.30 -1.45
C ARG A 175 8.54 -10.95 -2.14
N LYS A 176 8.42 -11.35 -3.40
CA LYS A 176 9.51 -12.03 -4.12
C LYS A 176 10.74 -11.13 -4.26
N ILE A 177 10.57 -9.82 -4.47
CA ILE A 177 11.68 -8.87 -4.56
C ILE A 177 12.30 -8.65 -3.18
N HIS A 178 11.49 -8.50 -2.14
CA HIS A 178 11.97 -8.40 -0.77
C HIS A 178 12.76 -9.65 -0.33
N MET A 179 12.35 -10.85 -0.75
CA MET A 179 13.13 -12.07 -0.45
C MET A 179 14.47 -12.10 -1.19
N LEU A 180 14.56 -11.54 -2.40
CA LEU A 180 15.86 -11.34 -3.04
C LEU A 180 16.73 -10.39 -2.22
N ALA A 181 16.15 -9.30 -1.68
CA ALA A 181 16.90 -8.36 -0.84
C ALA A 181 17.49 -9.07 0.38
N ARG A 182 16.67 -9.84 1.10
CA ARG A 182 17.10 -10.61 2.28
C ARG A 182 18.21 -11.62 1.98
N GLU A 183 18.18 -12.24 0.80
CA GLU A 183 19.18 -13.25 0.42
C GLU A 183 20.50 -12.62 -0.06
N TYR A 184 20.43 -11.57 -0.87
CA TYR A 184 21.59 -11.07 -1.61
C TYR A 184 22.28 -9.86 -0.95
N LEU A 185 21.55 -9.01 -0.21
CA LEU A 185 22.16 -7.87 0.49
C LEU A 185 23.24 -8.28 1.51
N PRO A 186 23.08 -9.36 2.30
CA PRO A 186 24.13 -9.84 3.21
C PRO A 186 25.43 -10.21 2.50
N THR A 187 25.37 -10.71 1.25
CA THR A 187 26.56 -11.03 0.46
C THR A 187 27.36 -9.78 0.04
N LYS A 188 26.75 -8.60 0.20
CA LYS A 188 27.31 -7.28 -0.07
C LYS A 188 27.53 -6.46 1.21
N ASN A 189 27.52 -7.12 2.37
CA ASN A 189 27.70 -6.51 3.69
C ASN A 189 26.60 -5.51 4.09
N TYR A 190 25.42 -5.61 3.49
CA TYR A 190 24.22 -4.89 3.93
C TYR A 190 23.34 -5.81 4.78
N PRO A 191 22.64 -5.28 5.79
CA PRO A 191 21.73 -6.07 6.60
C PRO A 191 20.55 -6.59 5.79
N SER A 192 19.99 -7.72 6.22
CA SER A 192 18.71 -8.22 5.69
C SER A 192 17.57 -7.38 6.27
N PRO A 193 16.68 -6.80 5.44
CA PRO A 193 15.58 -5.98 5.94
C PRO A 193 14.48 -6.83 6.56
N VAL A 194 13.80 -6.31 7.58
CA VAL A 194 12.47 -6.81 7.98
C VAL A 194 11.48 -6.48 6.88
N CYS A 195 10.69 -7.44 6.41
CA CYS A 195 9.71 -7.20 5.35
C CYS A 195 8.29 -7.22 5.94
N ILE A 196 7.52 -6.17 5.68
CA ILE A 196 6.12 -6.06 6.12
C ILE A 196 5.25 -6.06 4.88
N HIS A 197 4.35 -7.04 4.77
CA HIS A 197 3.46 -7.18 3.61
C HIS A 197 2.00 -6.94 4.00
N VAL A 198 1.35 -6.05 3.24
CA VAL A 198 -0.09 -5.77 3.37
C VAL A 198 -0.88 -6.47 2.25
N PRO A 199 -2.20 -6.70 2.42
CA PRO A 199 -2.99 -7.41 1.41
C PRO A 199 -3.17 -6.56 0.15
N ILE A 200 -3.39 -7.25 -0.97
CA ILE A 200 -3.90 -6.63 -2.19
C ILE A 200 -5.42 -6.68 -2.11
N LEU A 201 -6.07 -5.52 -2.09
CA LEU A 201 -7.52 -5.46 -2.01
C LEU A 201 -8.17 -5.76 -3.36
N HIS A 202 -9.39 -6.28 -3.30
CA HIS A 202 -10.24 -6.41 -4.47
C HIS A 202 -10.73 -5.05 -4.94
N GLY A 203 -10.92 -4.93 -6.25
CA GLY A 203 -11.73 -3.88 -6.83
C GLY A 203 -13.19 -4.04 -6.40
N LEU A 204 -13.96 -2.98 -6.59
CA LEU A 204 -15.37 -2.93 -6.23
C LEU A 204 -16.23 -3.99 -6.93
N ASP A 205 -15.73 -4.67 -7.95
CA ASP A 205 -16.41 -5.77 -8.64
C ASP A 205 -16.05 -7.16 -8.09
N GLY A 206 -15.25 -7.24 -7.02
CA GLY A 206 -14.77 -8.49 -6.41
C GLY A 206 -13.61 -9.14 -7.16
N LYS A 207 -13.02 -8.47 -8.16
CA LYS A 207 -11.84 -8.96 -8.89
C LYS A 207 -10.59 -8.19 -8.47
N LYS A 208 -9.43 -8.53 -9.03
CA LYS A 208 -8.20 -7.76 -8.81
C LYS A 208 -8.41 -6.29 -9.21
N MET A 209 -8.08 -5.37 -8.31
CA MET A 209 -8.16 -3.94 -8.57
C MET A 209 -7.22 -3.55 -9.72
N SER A 210 -7.73 -2.78 -10.69
CA SER A 210 -6.92 -2.29 -11.81
C SER A 210 -7.41 -0.95 -12.34
N SER A 211 -6.47 -0.05 -12.62
CA SER A 211 -6.77 1.24 -13.25
C SER A 211 -7.48 1.07 -14.60
N SER A 212 -7.17 0.02 -15.36
CA SER A 212 -7.77 -0.25 -16.67
C SER A 212 -9.22 -0.72 -16.62
N GLN A 213 -9.65 -1.30 -15.50
CA GLN A 213 -11.01 -1.80 -15.31
C GLN A 213 -11.93 -0.75 -14.67
N GLY A 214 -11.37 0.33 -14.12
CA GLY A 214 -12.14 1.36 -13.42
C GLY A 214 -12.86 0.84 -12.18
N ASN A 215 -12.47 -0.32 -11.65
CA ASN A 215 -13.09 -0.98 -10.50
C ASN A 215 -12.51 -0.49 -9.15
N TYR A 216 -12.07 0.77 -9.08
CA TYR A 216 -11.45 1.35 -7.89
C TYR A 216 -12.08 2.70 -7.54
N ILE A 217 -11.81 3.17 -6.33
CA ILE A 217 -12.09 4.54 -5.89
C ILE A 217 -10.79 5.32 -5.82
N SER A 218 -10.76 6.46 -6.50
CA SER A 218 -9.65 7.41 -6.43
C SER A 218 -9.72 8.22 -5.14
N VAL A 219 -8.58 8.61 -4.58
CA VAL A 219 -8.56 9.41 -3.34
C VAL A 219 -9.06 10.84 -3.57
N ALA A 220 -8.96 11.32 -4.81
CA ALA A 220 -9.47 12.61 -5.26
C ALA A 220 -10.91 12.55 -5.79
N GLU A 221 -11.57 11.38 -5.71
CA GLU A 221 -12.90 11.16 -6.30
C GLU A 221 -13.99 11.99 -5.62
N SER A 222 -14.97 12.46 -6.39
CA SER A 222 -16.09 13.24 -5.85
C SER A 222 -16.93 12.41 -4.89
N GLU A 223 -17.59 13.06 -3.94
CA GLU A 223 -18.48 12.37 -3.00
C GLU A 223 -19.66 11.67 -3.70
N GLU A 224 -20.18 12.28 -4.77
CA GLU A 224 -21.23 11.69 -5.59
C GLU A 224 -20.74 10.39 -6.24
N ASP A 225 -19.53 10.40 -6.81
CA ASP A 225 -18.95 9.23 -7.47
C ASP A 225 -18.60 8.13 -6.47
N ILE A 226 -18.11 8.46 -5.27
CA ILE A 226 -17.89 7.50 -4.18
C ILE A 226 -19.20 6.78 -3.85
N ARG A 227 -20.30 7.53 -3.60
CA ARG A 227 -21.62 6.96 -3.31
C ARG A 227 -22.11 6.07 -4.45
N LYS A 228 -21.99 6.53 -5.69
CA LYS A 228 -22.44 5.82 -6.90
C LYS A 228 -21.66 4.53 -7.12
N LYS A 229 -20.35 4.54 -6.95
CA LYS A 229 -19.47 3.36 -7.08
C LYS A 229 -19.73 2.37 -5.96
N MET A 230 -19.78 2.83 -4.70
CA MET A 230 -20.02 1.96 -3.54
C MET A 230 -21.41 1.29 -3.59
N LYS A 231 -22.44 2.01 -4.05
CA LYS A 231 -23.78 1.43 -4.27
C LYS A 231 -23.75 0.22 -5.21
N LYS A 232 -22.91 0.28 -6.26
CA LYS A 232 -22.75 -0.78 -7.26
C LYS A 232 -21.73 -1.86 -6.88
N ALA A 233 -20.98 -1.66 -5.80
CA ALA A 233 -19.93 -2.60 -5.40
C ALA A 233 -20.48 -4.00 -5.15
N PHE A 234 -19.71 -5.03 -5.44
CA PHE A 234 -19.97 -6.40 -5.05
C PHE A 234 -19.93 -6.48 -3.52
N CYS A 235 -21.01 -6.97 -2.90
CA CYS A 235 -21.14 -7.05 -1.45
C CYS A 235 -22.01 -8.27 -1.13
N PRO A 236 -21.42 -9.47 -1.25
CA PRO A 236 -22.14 -10.71 -0.97
C PRO A 236 -22.29 -10.90 0.56
N PRO A 237 -23.20 -11.77 1.03
CA PRO A 237 -23.30 -12.10 2.46
C PRO A 237 -22.00 -12.70 3.03
N GLU A 238 -21.22 -13.36 2.18
CA GLU A 238 -19.91 -13.90 2.51
C GLU A 238 -18.92 -12.80 2.91
N ILE A 239 -18.07 -13.11 3.89
CA ILE A 239 -17.04 -12.20 4.40
C ILE A 239 -15.80 -12.22 3.52
N GLU A 240 -15.39 -13.41 3.10
CA GLU A 240 -14.23 -13.61 2.26
C GLU A 240 -14.44 -12.92 0.90
N ASP A 241 -13.37 -12.27 0.42
CA ASP A 241 -13.33 -11.55 -0.85
C ASP A 241 -14.34 -10.41 -1.03
N ASN A 242 -15.03 -9.98 0.03
CA ASN A 242 -16.00 -8.88 -0.02
C ASN A 242 -15.28 -7.51 -0.02
N PRO A 243 -15.28 -6.76 -1.15
CA PRO A 243 -14.54 -5.52 -1.25
C PRO A 243 -15.10 -4.42 -0.34
N VAL A 244 -16.39 -4.45 0.01
CA VAL A 244 -17.00 -3.44 0.90
C VAL A 244 -16.49 -3.61 2.33
N LEU A 245 -16.38 -4.87 2.80
CA LEU A 245 -15.79 -5.19 4.10
C LEU A 245 -14.30 -4.87 4.13
N GLN A 246 -13.57 -5.17 3.05
CA GLN A 246 -12.16 -4.80 2.92
C GLN A 246 -11.93 -3.28 3.03
N VAL A 247 -12.75 -2.46 2.37
CA VAL A 247 -12.65 -0.99 2.49
C VAL A 247 -12.86 -0.56 3.94
N LEU A 248 -13.85 -1.14 4.60
CA LEU A 248 -14.15 -0.82 5.99
C LEU A 248 -12.98 -1.20 6.93
N GLN A 249 -12.45 -2.42 6.80
CA GLN A 249 -11.32 -2.92 7.61
C GLN A 249 -10.02 -2.14 7.40
N HIS A 250 -9.69 -1.83 6.14
CA HIS A 250 -8.37 -1.33 5.75
C HIS A 250 -8.30 0.19 5.61
N HIS A 251 -9.45 0.88 5.48
CA HIS A 251 -9.48 2.33 5.25
C HIS A 251 -10.29 3.12 6.26
N ILE A 252 -11.39 2.56 6.76
CA ILE A 252 -12.30 3.29 7.65
C ILE A 252 -11.93 3.08 9.11
N PHE A 253 -11.95 1.85 9.63
CA PHE A 253 -11.58 1.56 11.02
C PHE A 253 -10.13 1.93 11.41
N PRO A 254 -9.14 1.98 10.50
CA PRO A 254 -7.83 2.52 10.84
C PRO A 254 -7.81 4.04 11.06
N ARG A 255 -8.85 4.76 10.62
CA ARG A 255 -8.93 6.23 10.61
C ARG A 255 -10.05 6.79 11.49
N LEU A 256 -11.12 6.03 11.69
CA LEU A 256 -12.27 6.41 12.51
C LEU A 256 -12.39 5.45 13.68
N GLU A 257 -12.68 5.99 14.87
CA GLU A 257 -12.86 5.19 16.09
C GLU A 257 -14.15 4.37 16.06
N THR A 258 -15.19 4.89 15.42
CA THR A 258 -16.50 4.23 15.35
C THR A 258 -17.12 4.38 13.97
N VAL A 259 -17.95 3.42 13.59
CA VAL A 259 -18.77 3.49 12.37
C VAL A 259 -20.23 3.29 12.72
N THR A 260 -21.08 4.22 12.29
CA THR A 260 -22.53 4.15 12.51
C THR A 260 -23.24 3.71 11.24
N ILE A 261 -24.03 2.64 11.34
CA ILE A 261 -25.01 2.24 10.33
C ILE A 261 -26.33 2.96 10.64
N GLU A 262 -26.68 3.95 9.82
CA GLU A 262 -27.96 4.64 9.94
C GLU A 262 -29.05 3.89 9.15
N ARG A 263 -30.15 3.54 9.82
CA ARG A 263 -31.27 2.86 9.18
C ARG A 263 -32.59 3.15 9.91
N PRO A 264 -33.73 3.17 9.19
CA PRO A 264 -35.04 3.37 9.79
C PRO A 264 -35.32 2.42 10.96
N GLU A 265 -36.05 2.89 11.97
CA GLU A 265 -36.46 2.09 13.16
C GLU A 265 -37.08 0.73 12.79
N LYS A 266 -37.90 0.69 11.73
CA LYS A 266 -38.52 -0.54 11.21
C LYS A 266 -37.53 -1.61 10.72
N PHE A 267 -36.26 -1.26 10.53
CA PHE A 267 -35.16 -2.15 10.15
C PHE A 267 -34.11 -2.31 11.26
N GLY A 268 -34.46 -1.97 12.51
CA GLY A 268 -33.61 -2.17 13.68
C GLY A 268 -32.84 -0.94 14.15
N GLY A 269 -33.14 0.25 13.61
CA GLY A 269 -32.60 1.53 14.08
C GLY A 269 -31.08 1.70 13.87
N ASN A 270 -30.58 2.88 14.21
CA ASN A 270 -29.15 3.20 14.10
C ASN A 270 -28.32 2.28 15.00
N ARG A 271 -27.19 1.81 14.49
CA ARG A 271 -26.24 0.98 15.25
C ARG A 271 -24.82 1.47 15.05
N THR A 272 -24.11 1.67 16.15
CA THR A 272 -22.70 2.08 16.15
C THR A 272 -21.82 0.89 16.48
N PHE A 273 -20.72 0.77 15.75
CA PHE A 273 -19.70 -0.26 15.94
C PHE A 273 -18.39 0.39 16.33
N GLU A 274 -17.75 -0.13 17.38
CA GLU A 274 -16.46 0.36 17.89
C GLU A 274 -15.26 -0.42 17.31
N SER A 275 -15.52 -1.52 16.62
CA SER A 275 -14.49 -2.36 16.00
C SER A 275 -14.95 -3.00 14.70
N TYR A 276 -13.98 -3.35 13.86
CA TYR A 276 -14.25 -4.08 12.62
C TYR A 276 -14.81 -5.47 12.91
N GLU A 277 -14.30 -6.14 13.94
CA GLU A 277 -14.68 -7.50 14.32
C GLU A 277 -16.16 -7.56 14.72
N GLU A 278 -16.64 -6.59 15.51
CA GLU A 278 -18.05 -6.49 15.89
C GLU A 278 -18.94 -6.26 14.65
N MET A 279 -18.53 -5.36 13.76
CA MET A 279 -19.27 -5.06 12.53
C MET A 279 -19.32 -6.27 11.60
N GLN A 280 -18.17 -6.94 11.38
CA GLN A 280 -18.06 -8.14 10.57
C GLN A 280 -18.95 -9.26 11.11
N GLN A 281 -18.98 -9.47 12.44
CA GLN A 281 -19.82 -10.49 13.06
C GLN A 281 -21.31 -10.17 12.87
N ALA A 282 -21.71 -8.91 13.05
CA ALA A 282 -23.09 -8.50 12.81
C ALA A 282 -23.51 -8.68 11.34
N TYR A 283 -22.61 -8.39 10.40
CA TYR A 283 -22.85 -8.66 8.98
C TYR A 283 -22.96 -10.15 8.68
N ALA A 284 -22.06 -10.98 9.21
CA ALA A 284 -22.09 -12.45 9.06
C ALA A 284 -23.37 -13.08 9.62
N ASN A 285 -23.90 -12.51 10.71
CA ASN A 285 -25.16 -12.94 11.32
C ASN A 285 -26.42 -12.45 10.57
N GLY A 286 -26.26 -11.65 9.51
CA GLY A 286 -27.37 -11.03 8.77
C GLY A 286 -28.06 -9.89 9.51
N GLU A 287 -27.45 -9.36 10.58
CA GLU A 287 -27.99 -8.23 11.37
C GLU A 287 -27.77 -6.88 10.67
N VAL A 288 -26.84 -6.81 9.72
CA VAL A 288 -26.56 -5.64 8.87
C VAL A 288 -26.81 -6.02 7.41
N HIS A 289 -27.73 -5.30 6.75
CA HIS A 289 -28.04 -5.57 5.35
C HIS A 289 -26.96 -4.96 4.42
N PRO A 290 -26.60 -5.60 3.29
CA PRO A 290 -25.56 -5.09 2.38
C PRO A 290 -25.79 -3.66 1.88
N ALA A 291 -27.05 -3.24 1.70
CA ALA A 291 -27.38 -1.88 1.27
C ALA A 291 -27.07 -0.83 2.34
N ASP A 292 -27.30 -1.15 3.61
CA ASP A 292 -27.02 -0.26 4.74
C ASP A 292 -25.50 -0.16 4.94
N LEU A 293 -24.81 -1.31 4.87
CA LEU A 293 -23.35 -1.38 4.93
C LEU A 293 -22.69 -0.52 3.84
N LYS A 294 -23.12 -0.65 2.58
CA LYS A 294 -22.60 0.15 1.47
C LYS A 294 -22.77 1.65 1.69
N THR A 295 -23.91 2.05 2.25
CA THR A 295 -24.19 3.46 2.52
C THR A 295 -23.24 3.98 3.59
N ALA A 296 -23.12 3.28 4.72
CA ALA A 296 -22.21 3.68 5.79
C ALA A 296 -20.74 3.67 5.36
N VAL A 297 -20.32 2.68 4.55
CA VAL A 297 -18.95 2.63 4.00
C VAL A 297 -18.71 3.80 3.04
N ALA A 298 -19.69 4.20 2.23
CA ALA A 298 -19.55 5.37 1.36
C ALA A 298 -19.33 6.65 2.18
N GLU A 299 -20.16 6.89 3.21
CA GLU A 299 -20.04 8.08 4.06
C GLU A 299 -18.75 8.07 4.88
N GLY A 300 -18.39 6.93 5.48
CA GLY A 300 -17.12 6.79 6.20
C GLY A 300 -15.91 7.05 5.29
N LEU A 301 -15.94 6.55 4.06
CA LEU A 301 -14.87 6.81 3.09
C LEU A 301 -14.83 8.27 2.64
N ILE A 302 -15.99 8.91 2.48
CA ILE A 302 -16.07 10.35 2.19
C ILE A 302 -15.39 11.15 3.31
N SER A 303 -15.66 10.84 4.57
CA SER A 303 -15.01 11.50 5.71
C SER A 303 -13.49 11.26 5.71
N VAL A 304 -13.05 10.01 5.52
CA VAL A 304 -11.61 9.65 5.48
C VAL A 304 -10.86 10.37 4.36
N LEU A 305 -11.50 10.52 3.19
CA LEU A 305 -10.88 11.14 2.01
C LEU A 305 -11.12 12.66 1.91
N ALA A 306 -11.86 13.27 2.85
CA ALA A 306 -12.11 14.71 2.82
C ALA A 306 -10.82 15.55 2.86
N PRO A 307 -9.83 15.25 3.74
CA PRO A 307 -8.61 16.05 3.84
C PRO A 307 -7.81 16.12 2.54
N VAL A 308 -7.69 15.00 1.81
CA VAL A 308 -6.96 14.98 0.53
C VAL A 308 -7.69 15.76 -0.56
N ARG A 309 -9.02 15.70 -0.61
CA ARG A 309 -9.80 16.50 -1.57
C ARG A 309 -9.69 17.99 -1.30
N GLU A 310 -9.57 18.40 -0.04
CA GLU A 310 -9.35 19.79 0.33
C GLU A 310 -7.91 20.23 0.01
N TYR A 311 -6.92 19.38 0.28
CA TYR A 311 -5.50 19.66 0.02
C TYR A 311 -5.15 19.80 -1.48
N LEU A 312 -5.92 19.13 -2.34
CA LEU A 312 -5.70 19.17 -3.80
C LEU A 312 -6.38 20.37 -4.49
N LYS A 313 -7.33 21.04 -3.84
CA LYS A 313 -7.95 22.28 -4.34
C LYS A 313 -6.96 23.45 -4.30
#